data_AF-A0A8J2L0F0-F1
#
_entry.id   AF-A0A8J2L0F0-F1
#
_cell.length_a   1.000
_cell.length_b   1.000
_cell.length_c   1.000
_cell.angle_alpha   90.00
_cell.angle_beta   90.00
_cell.angle_gamma   90.00
#
_symmetry.space_group_name_H-M   'P 1'
#
loop_
_entity.id
_entity.type
_entity.pdbx_description
1 polymer ?
#
loop_
_entity_poly.entity_id
_entity_poly.type
_entity_poly.pdbx_seq_one_letter_code
_entity_poly.pdbx_strand_id
1 'polypeptide(L)'
;MSSSIAESKNVSTAIGIPVCGNAFVTAVNDPDCKLEVTGDGISNWDSSTSVWSVFFRVSAVDQIFIALRLRVPNSSAFLVSGSNGNGNGQYSVNIERPEGEEYQIVPVGIFPITSPGYVRLDFEGLERSGAIFADVSHVLLTYQNVNNRIVYNLAEDSYFGRRGPSVHLWFSTPNTEIEYFYNEVTVPEGFDQIGLYAMATGFTGGYFGMQVNSSTERRILFSVWSEYNSDDPSQVPKDYKVVLLRAGPDVQVREFGDEGCGAQSYFQYNWKSGRTYKFLVFGKPLNSNNTIYGAWFKESEETSWRLIAIFLKPKISSYLTGLYSFLENFEPDQGFLERRALFGNQLAIDSSGVWYPLVTAAFTGDATSKTGRWDFAGGIYNNNLKQVFYLRHCGFFSDFVPTGQIFQRENLSAINLNIGENEACLQNGKIRNTWRDRIVRFFRASLEYFKGTCN
;
A
#
# COMPACT_ATOMS: atom_id res chain seq x y z
N MET A 1 -27.00 -61.84 11.88
CA MET A 1 -26.77 -60.68 11.00
C MET A 1 -26.87 -59.44 11.87
N SER A 2 -25.75 -58.90 12.34
CA SER A 2 -25.69 -57.64 13.08
C SER A 2 -24.89 -56.65 12.22
N SER A 3 -25.61 -55.73 11.58
CA SER A 3 -25.03 -54.62 10.84
C SER A 3 -24.43 -53.61 11.82
N SER A 4 -23.11 -53.46 11.82
CA SER A 4 -22.42 -52.32 12.40
C SER A 4 -22.38 -51.21 11.33
N ILE A 5 -23.19 -50.18 11.54
CA ILE A 5 -23.12 -48.93 10.81
C ILE A 5 -21.85 -48.24 11.29
N ALA A 6 -20.89 -48.05 10.40
CA ALA A 6 -19.75 -47.19 10.65
C ALA A 6 -20.27 -45.75 10.66
N GLU A 7 -20.35 -45.14 11.86
CA GLU A 7 -20.45 -43.69 11.99
C GLU A 7 -19.16 -43.08 11.42
N SER A 8 -19.25 -42.53 10.21
CA SER A 8 -18.23 -41.60 9.74
C SER A 8 -18.33 -40.34 10.60
N LYS A 9 -17.40 -40.18 11.56
CA LYS A 9 -17.13 -38.88 12.19
C LYS A 9 -16.69 -37.89 11.11
N ASN A 10 -17.64 -37.16 10.53
CA ASN A 10 -17.34 -35.93 9.82
C ASN A 10 -16.79 -34.95 10.85
N VAL A 11 -15.48 -34.76 10.84
CA VAL A 11 -14.82 -33.77 11.70
C VAL A 11 -15.16 -32.39 11.12
N SER A 12 -16.24 -31.80 11.61
CA SER A 12 -16.60 -30.41 11.33
C SER A 12 -15.68 -29.49 12.14
N THR A 13 -14.84 -28.70 11.47
CA THR A 13 -14.05 -27.66 12.15
C THR A 13 -14.86 -26.37 12.17
N ALA A 14 -15.03 -25.78 13.36
CA ALA A 14 -15.69 -24.49 13.52
C ALA A 14 -14.65 -23.37 13.70
N ILE A 15 -14.74 -22.31 12.90
CA ILE A 15 -13.86 -21.13 12.97
C ILE A 15 -14.71 -19.87 13.11
N GLY A 16 -14.30 -18.95 13.98
CA GLY A 16 -14.90 -17.61 14.11
C GLY A 16 -14.01 -16.55 13.49
N ILE A 17 -14.51 -15.87 12.45
CA ILE A 17 -13.83 -14.76 11.79
C ILE A 17 -14.30 -13.46 12.45
N PRO A 18 -13.40 -12.71 13.11
CA PRO A 18 -13.77 -11.45 13.75
C PRO A 18 -14.07 -10.41 12.66
N VAL A 19 -15.26 -9.84 12.71
CA VAL A 19 -15.73 -8.86 11.71
C VAL A 19 -14.93 -7.56 11.80
N CYS A 20 -14.44 -7.20 12.99
CA CYS A 20 -13.66 -5.98 13.21
C CYS A 20 -12.38 -5.89 12.37
N GLY A 21 -11.77 -7.01 11.97
CA GLY A 21 -10.59 -7.04 11.11
C GLY A 21 -10.87 -7.35 9.63
N ASN A 22 -12.10 -7.76 9.30
CA ASN A 22 -12.42 -8.37 8.01
C ASN A 22 -13.61 -7.74 7.30
N ALA A 23 -14.30 -6.78 7.93
CA ALA A 23 -15.43 -6.07 7.38
C ALA A 23 -15.06 -4.71 6.77
N PHE A 24 -15.84 -4.31 5.77
CA PHE A 24 -15.76 -3.02 5.10
C PHE A 24 -17.16 -2.57 4.71
N VAL A 25 -17.36 -1.26 4.63
CA VAL A 25 -18.55 -0.69 4.01
C VAL A 25 -18.24 -0.54 2.52
N THR A 26 -18.79 -1.39 1.67
CA THR A 26 -18.41 -1.48 0.24
C THR A 26 -19.36 -0.73 -0.69
N ALA A 27 -20.52 -0.33 -0.18
CA ALA A 27 -21.41 0.62 -0.84
C ALA A 27 -22.15 1.45 0.22
N VAL A 28 -22.28 2.75 -0.03
CA VAL A 28 -23.08 3.68 0.76
C VAL A 28 -23.80 4.60 -0.22
N ASN A 29 -25.13 4.60 -0.17
CA ASN A 29 -25.94 5.54 -0.96
C ASN A 29 -26.58 6.64 -0.09
N ASP A 30 -26.21 6.71 1.19
CA ASP A 30 -26.71 7.68 2.15
C ASP A 30 -25.52 8.42 2.83
N PRO A 31 -25.29 9.70 2.50
CA PRO A 31 -24.17 10.49 3.04
C PRO A 31 -24.31 10.82 4.53
N ASP A 32 -25.50 10.66 5.13
CA ASP A 32 -25.74 10.94 6.55
C ASP A 32 -25.50 9.71 7.45
N CYS A 33 -25.27 8.53 6.86
CA CYS A 33 -25.02 7.29 7.59
C CYS A 33 -23.65 7.27 8.27
N LYS A 34 -23.62 6.90 9.55
CA LYS A 34 -22.41 6.78 10.38
C LYS A 34 -21.96 5.32 10.49
N LEU A 35 -21.62 4.75 9.35
CA LEU A 35 -21.19 3.35 9.27
C LEU A 35 -19.72 3.26 9.66
N GLU A 36 -19.44 2.53 10.73
CA GLU A 36 -18.09 2.29 11.22
C GLU A 36 -17.90 0.82 11.61
N VAL A 37 -16.77 0.25 11.21
CA VAL A 37 -16.29 -1.01 11.78
C VAL A 37 -15.51 -0.67 13.04
N THR A 38 -16.08 -0.99 14.20
CA THR A 38 -15.45 -0.74 15.50
C THR A 38 -14.65 -1.97 15.94
N GLY A 39 -13.94 -1.87 17.07
CA GLY A 39 -13.27 -3.02 17.69
C GLY A 39 -14.21 -4.20 17.99
N ASP A 40 -15.50 -3.93 18.18
CA ASP A 40 -16.54 -4.93 18.45
C ASP A 40 -17.19 -5.52 17.17
N GLY A 41 -16.86 -4.98 15.99
CA GLY A 41 -17.33 -5.44 14.69
C GLY A 41 -18.19 -4.43 13.94
N ILE A 42 -19.22 -4.92 13.24
CA ILE A 42 -20.21 -4.05 12.59
C ILE A 42 -21.13 -3.51 13.68
N SER A 43 -21.22 -2.19 13.75
CA SER A 43 -22.08 -1.44 14.68
C SER A 43 -22.70 -0.25 13.95
N ASN A 44 -23.73 0.37 14.53
CA ASN A 44 -24.46 1.48 13.89
C ASN A 44 -24.96 1.15 12.47
N TRP A 45 -25.23 -0.12 12.19
CA TRP A 45 -25.78 -0.52 10.90
C TRP A 45 -27.22 -0.05 10.81
N ASP A 46 -27.42 1.14 10.25
CA ASP A 46 -28.72 1.79 10.18
C ASP A 46 -29.25 2.05 8.76
N SER A 47 -28.38 1.98 7.75
CA SER A 47 -28.79 2.13 6.37
C SER A 47 -29.31 0.83 5.77
N SER A 48 -30.48 0.88 5.14
CA SER A 48 -30.95 -0.17 4.22
C SER A 48 -30.30 -0.09 2.85
N THR A 49 -29.54 0.97 2.57
CA THR A 49 -28.89 1.21 1.27
C THR A 49 -27.38 1.00 1.29
N SER A 50 -26.83 0.64 2.47
CA SER A 50 -25.43 0.29 2.62
C SER A 50 -25.20 -1.20 2.48
N VAL A 51 -24.05 -1.56 1.92
CA VAL A 51 -23.57 -2.95 1.87
C VAL A 51 -22.36 -3.06 2.78
N TRP A 52 -22.45 -3.91 3.80
CA TRP A 52 -21.27 -4.36 4.54
C TRP A 52 -20.73 -5.62 3.89
N SER A 53 -19.43 -5.75 3.76
CA SER A 53 -18.79 -6.94 3.20
C SER A 53 -17.74 -7.49 4.15
N VAL A 54 -17.81 -8.78 4.47
CA VAL A 54 -16.78 -9.53 5.18
C VAL A 54 -16.01 -10.42 4.20
N PHE A 55 -14.69 -10.39 4.29
CA PHE A 55 -13.81 -11.15 3.41
C PHE A 55 -12.98 -12.18 4.17
N PHE A 56 -12.80 -13.35 3.56
CA PHE A 56 -11.85 -14.37 4.02
C PHE A 56 -11.42 -15.23 2.85
N ARG A 57 -10.26 -15.90 2.96
CA ARG A 57 -9.73 -16.75 1.90
C ARG A 57 -9.84 -18.22 2.26
N VAL A 58 -10.13 -19.03 1.25
CA VAL A 58 -10.21 -20.49 1.32
C VAL A 58 -9.20 -21.11 0.36
N SER A 59 -8.62 -22.26 0.71
CA SER A 59 -7.58 -22.92 -0.11
C SER A 59 -8.11 -24.06 -0.97
N ALA A 60 -9.37 -24.46 -0.82
CA ALA A 60 -9.96 -25.58 -1.53
C ALA A 60 -11.47 -25.37 -1.76
N VAL A 61 -11.99 -26.08 -2.76
CA VAL A 61 -13.44 -26.26 -3.00
C VAL A 61 -14.07 -26.96 -1.79
N ASP A 62 -15.24 -26.47 -1.38
CA ASP A 62 -15.95 -26.97 -0.19
C ASP A 62 -17.43 -26.52 -0.20
N GLN A 63 -18.20 -27.02 0.76
CA GLN A 63 -19.46 -26.44 1.20
C GLN A 63 -19.29 -25.87 2.60
N ILE A 64 -19.42 -24.55 2.73
CA ILE A 64 -19.22 -23.88 4.01
C ILE A 64 -20.58 -23.48 4.56
N PHE A 65 -20.93 -24.04 5.71
CA PHE A 65 -22.05 -23.56 6.51
C PHE A 65 -21.64 -22.29 7.26
N ILE A 66 -22.50 -21.27 7.18
CA ILE A 66 -22.27 -19.96 7.77
C ILE A 66 -23.34 -19.68 8.82
N ALA A 67 -22.89 -19.17 9.96
CA ALA A 67 -23.72 -18.56 11.00
C ALA A 67 -23.11 -17.22 11.41
N LEU A 68 -23.89 -16.36 12.06
CA LEU A 68 -23.44 -15.05 12.54
C LEU A 68 -23.54 -15.01 14.06
N ARG A 69 -22.51 -14.45 14.71
CA ARG A 69 -22.60 -14.04 16.11
C ARG A 69 -22.98 -12.56 16.18
N LEU A 70 -24.26 -12.30 16.40
CA LEU A 70 -24.84 -10.97 16.32
C LEU A 70 -25.79 -10.67 17.48
N ARG A 71 -26.15 -9.40 17.64
CA ARG A 71 -27.21 -8.92 18.53
C ARG A 71 -28.14 -7.99 17.74
N VAL A 72 -29.44 -8.10 17.97
CA VAL A 72 -30.43 -7.15 17.44
C VAL A 72 -31.21 -6.54 18.60
N PRO A 73 -31.38 -5.20 18.66
CA PRO A 73 -32.15 -4.58 19.74
C PRO A 73 -33.66 -4.81 19.57
N ASN A 74 -34.13 -5.01 18.34
CA ASN A 74 -35.51 -5.26 17.98
C ASN A 74 -35.56 -6.21 16.76
N SER A 75 -36.76 -6.60 16.33
CA SER A 75 -36.93 -7.45 15.15
C SER A 75 -36.27 -6.81 13.92
N SER A 76 -35.54 -7.63 13.17
CA SER A 76 -34.69 -7.24 12.07
C SER A 76 -34.68 -8.31 10.99
N ALA A 77 -34.63 -7.89 9.73
CA ALA A 77 -34.47 -8.72 8.56
C ALA A 77 -33.37 -8.12 7.68
N PHE A 78 -32.44 -8.96 7.24
CA PHE A 78 -31.36 -8.57 6.34
C PHE A 78 -30.96 -9.72 5.43
N LEU A 79 -30.35 -9.38 4.31
CA LEU A 79 -29.85 -10.32 3.32
C LEU A 79 -28.40 -10.65 3.62
N VAL A 80 -28.03 -11.92 3.43
CA VAL A 80 -26.63 -12.37 3.39
C VAL A 80 -26.34 -13.00 2.03
N SER A 81 -25.51 -12.33 1.24
CA SER A 81 -25.11 -12.78 -0.10
C SER A 81 -23.65 -13.21 -0.08
N GLY A 82 -23.32 -14.40 -0.59
CA GLY A 82 -21.97 -14.93 -0.62
C GLY A 82 -21.48 -15.15 -2.05
N SER A 83 -20.24 -14.77 -2.34
CA SER A 83 -19.61 -14.98 -3.64
C SER A 83 -18.17 -15.49 -3.52
N ASN A 84 -17.80 -16.44 -4.39
CA ASN A 84 -16.47 -17.00 -4.55
C ASN A 84 -16.28 -17.55 -5.98
N GLY A 85 -15.43 -16.92 -6.78
CA GLY A 85 -15.25 -17.31 -8.19
C GLY A 85 -16.57 -17.22 -8.96
N ASN A 86 -17.02 -18.33 -9.54
CA ASN A 86 -18.33 -18.44 -10.19
C ASN A 86 -19.44 -18.90 -9.23
N GLY A 87 -19.10 -19.22 -7.98
CA GLY A 87 -20.05 -19.65 -6.96
C GLY A 87 -20.71 -18.46 -6.30
N ASN A 88 -22.04 -18.42 -6.33
CA ASN A 88 -22.85 -17.40 -5.68
C ASN A 88 -23.94 -18.10 -4.84
N GLY A 89 -24.33 -17.47 -3.74
CA GLY A 89 -25.45 -17.89 -2.89
C GLY A 89 -26.04 -16.68 -2.18
N GLN A 90 -27.33 -16.75 -1.81
CA GLN A 90 -28.01 -15.65 -1.14
C GLN A 90 -29.08 -16.20 -0.22
N TYR A 91 -29.14 -15.68 1.01
CA TYR A 91 -30.05 -16.13 2.06
C TYR A 91 -30.62 -14.92 2.80
N SER A 92 -31.94 -14.91 3.03
CA SER A 92 -32.58 -13.93 3.91
C SER A 92 -32.49 -14.40 5.35
N VAL A 93 -32.03 -13.54 6.24
CA VAL A 93 -31.98 -13.78 7.68
C VAL A 93 -33.04 -12.93 8.35
N ASN A 94 -34.01 -13.60 8.98
CA ASN A 94 -35.10 -12.96 9.71
C ASN A 94 -34.94 -13.27 11.19
N ILE A 95 -34.89 -12.24 12.02
CA ILE A 95 -34.69 -12.35 13.46
C ILE A 95 -35.85 -11.62 14.12
N GLU A 96 -36.80 -12.39 14.65
CA GLU A 96 -37.77 -11.89 15.62
C GLU A 96 -37.02 -11.66 16.95
N ARG A 97 -37.27 -10.53 17.60
CA ARG A 97 -36.57 -10.11 18.83
C ARG A 97 -36.36 -11.31 19.80
N PRO A 98 -35.12 -11.73 20.08
CA PRO A 98 -34.87 -12.73 21.13
C PRO A 98 -35.18 -12.16 22.52
N GLU A 99 -35.49 -13.01 23.48
CA GLU A 99 -35.52 -12.62 24.90
C GLU A 99 -34.10 -12.26 25.38
N GLY A 100 -33.67 -11.00 25.20
CA GLY A 100 -32.43 -10.47 25.78
C GLY A 100 -31.64 -9.49 24.89
N GLU A 101 -30.67 -8.80 25.49
CA GLU A 101 -29.71 -7.90 24.82
C GLU A 101 -28.33 -8.56 24.59
N GLU A 102 -28.27 -9.89 24.54
CA GLU A 102 -27.01 -10.64 24.39
C GLU A 102 -26.71 -11.01 22.93
N TYR A 103 -25.43 -11.30 22.64
CA TYR A 103 -25.04 -11.87 21.36
C TYR A 103 -25.54 -13.31 21.24
N GLN A 104 -26.20 -13.60 20.13
CA GLN A 104 -26.70 -14.93 19.77
C GLN A 104 -26.03 -15.45 18.50
N ILE A 105 -26.10 -16.76 18.29
CA ILE A 105 -25.65 -17.42 17.06
C ILE A 105 -26.87 -17.66 16.17
N VAL A 106 -26.86 -17.04 14.98
CA VAL A 106 -27.94 -17.16 14.00
C VAL A 106 -27.43 -17.91 12.77
N PRO A 107 -27.93 -19.13 12.49
CA PRO A 107 -27.70 -19.84 11.23
C PRO A 107 -28.08 -19.02 10.01
N VAL A 108 -27.24 -19.01 8.98
CA VAL A 108 -27.54 -18.36 7.69
C VAL A 108 -27.84 -19.41 6.62
N GLY A 109 -26.87 -20.26 6.30
CA GLY A 109 -27.00 -21.19 5.18
C GLY A 109 -25.68 -21.82 4.76
N ILE A 110 -25.73 -22.62 3.68
CA ILE A 110 -24.57 -23.32 3.13
C ILE A 110 -24.16 -22.64 1.82
N PHE A 111 -22.94 -22.12 1.75
CA PHE A 111 -22.42 -21.46 0.58
C PHE A 111 -21.46 -22.38 -0.20
N PRO A 112 -21.65 -22.54 -1.52
CA PRO A 112 -20.75 -23.34 -2.35
C PRO A 112 -19.46 -22.56 -2.62
N ILE A 113 -18.31 -23.16 -2.27
CA ILE A 113 -16.98 -22.65 -2.62
C ILE A 113 -16.52 -23.37 -3.88
N THR A 114 -16.42 -22.65 -4.99
CA THR A 114 -16.15 -23.25 -6.31
C THR A 114 -14.70 -23.16 -6.74
N SER A 115 -13.88 -22.37 -6.03
CA SER A 115 -12.45 -22.23 -6.32
C SER A 115 -11.66 -21.77 -5.10
N PRO A 116 -10.37 -22.16 -4.97
CA PRO A 116 -9.47 -21.52 -4.01
C PRO A 116 -9.39 -20.01 -4.28
N GLY A 117 -9.49 -19.19 -3.22
CA GLY A 117 -9.54 -17.75 -3.38
C GLY A 117 -10.28 -17.05 -2.25
N TYR A 118 -10.55 -15.76 -2.43
CA TYR A 118 -11.36 -15.00 -1.50
C TYR A 118 -12.84 -15.32 -1.63
N VAL A 119 -13.51 -15.31 -0.50
CA VAL A 119 -14.95 -15.35 -0.32
C VAL A 119 -15.37 -13.97 0.20
N ARG A 120 -16.40 -13.41 -0.40
CA ARG A 120 -17.05 -12.16 0.03
C ARG A 120 -18.45 -12.49 0.52
N LEU A 121 -18.78 -12.04 1.73
CA LEU A 121 -20.12 -12.09 2.31
C LEU A 121 -20.65 -10.67 2.46
N ASP A 122 -21.73 -10.36 1.77
CA ASP A 122 -22.41 -9.08 1.81
C ASP A 122 -23.63 -9.14 2.75
N PHE A 123 -23.81 -8.07 3.52
CA PHE A 123 -24.92 -7.87 4.43
C PHE A 123 -25.70 -6.62 4.03
N GLU A 124 -26.99 -6.77 3.76
CA GLU A 124 -27.86 -5.70 3.25
C GLU A 124 -29.15 -5.63 4.08
N GLY A 125 -29.47 -4.46 4.63
CA GLY A 125 -30.63 -4.30 5.51
C GLY A 125 -31.94 -4.33 4.72
N LEU A 126 -32.90 -5.15 5.13
CA LEU A 126 -34.22 -5.25 4.49
C LEU A 126 -35.28 -4.52 5.31
N GLU A 127 -35.56 -5.02 6.51
CA GLU A 127 -36.56 -4.45 7.42
C GLU A 127 -36.03 -4.40 8.84
N ARG A 128 -36.43 -3.39 9.62
CA ARG A 128 -36.10 -3.29 11.04
C ARG A 128 -37.19 -2.51 11.78
N SER A 129 -37.40 -2.88 13.03
CA SER A 129 -38.34 -2.18 13.92
C SER A 129 -37.64 -1.25 14.93
N GLY A 130 -36.32 -1.31 15.01
CA GLY A 130 -35.50 -0.49 15.90
C GLY A 130 -34.49 0.40 15.17
N ALA A 131 -33.57 0.99 15.95
CA ALA A 131 -32.61 1.98 15.47
C ALA A 131 -31.43 1.43 14.63
N ILE A 132 -31.19 0.11 14.65
CA ILE A 132 -30.14 -0.57 13.87
C ILE A 132 -30.66 -1.93 13.37
N PHE A 133 -30.06 -2.46 12.31
CA PHE A 133 -30.31 -3.82 11.81
C PHE A 133 -29.68 -4.87 12.72
N ALA A 134 -28.39 -4.76 13.04
CA ALA A 134 -27.69 -5.66 13.96
C ALA A 134 -26.32 -5.09 14.37
N ASP A 135 -25.84 -5.50 15.54
CA ASP A 135 -24.42 -5.52 15.87
C ASP A 135 -23.86 -6.90 15.50
N VAL A 136 -22.81 -6.99 14.68
CA VAL A 136 -22.25 -8.28 14.23
C VAL A 136 -20.78 -8.38 14.62
N SER A 137 -20.45 -9.35 15.47
CA SER A 137 -19.10 -9.53 15.98
C SER A 137 -18.27 -10.54 15.18
N HIS A 138 -18.89 -11.64 14.74
CA HIS A 138 -18.20 -12.73 14.06
C HIS A 138 -19.04 -13.36 12.96
N VAL A 139 -18.35 -13.82 11.92
CA VAL A 139 -18.85 -14.83 10.98
C VAL A 139 -18.32 -16.19 11.44
N LEU A 140 -19.21 -17.13 11.71
CA LEU A 140 -18.89 -18.48 12.14
C LEU A 140 -18.97 -19.42 10.93
N LEU A 141 -17.89 -20.14 10.67
CA LEU A 141 -17.78 -21.08 9.56
C LEU A 141 -17.72 -22.50 10.08
N THR A 142 -18.46 -23.40 9.44
CA THR A 142 -18.29 -24.85 9.58
C THR A 142 -18.10 -25.46 8.20
N TYR A 143 -17.06 -26.28 8.04
CA TYR A 143 -16.67 -26.81 6.74
C TYR A 143 -16.22 -28.27 6.84
N GLN A 144 -16.31 -29.00 5.72
CA GLN A 144 -16.10 -30.45 5.69
C GLN A 144 -14.69 -30.82 5.25
N ASN A 145 -14.09 -30.04 4.35
CA ASN A 145 -12.76 -30.36 3.84
C ASN A 145 -11.69 -29.97 4.86
N VAL A 146 -11.17 -30.96 5.58
CA VAL A 146 -10.12 -30.76 6.61
C VAL A 146 -8.82 -30.15 6.08
N ASN A 147 -8.58 -30.22 4.76
CA ASN A 147 -7.43 -29.58 4.11
C ASN A 147 -7.71 -28.12 3.71
N ASN A 148 -8.93 -27.63 3.93
CA ASN A 148 -9.29 -26.26 3.67
C ASN A 148 -8.67 -25.35 4.72
N ARG A 149 -7.80 -24.46 4.26
CA ARG A 149 -7.14 -23.43 5.07
C ARG A 149 -7.98 -22.17 4.95
N ILE A 150 -8.47 -21.67 6.08
CA ILE A 150 -9.15 -20.39 6.15
C ILE A 150 -8.14 -19.32 6.57
N VAL A 151 -7.97 -18.29 5.75
CA VAL A 151 -7.07 -17.16 6.03
C VAL A 151 -7.89 -15.88 6.17
N TYR A 152 -7.69 -15.17 7.26
CA TYR A 152 -8.41 -13.96 7.64
C TYR A 152 -7.55 -13.16 8.64
N ASN A 153 -7.90 -11.89 8.86
CA ASN A 153 -7.23 -11.07 9.86
C ASN A 153 -7.72 -11.41 11.27
N LEU A 154 -6.79 -11.54 12.22
CA LEU A 154 -7.13 -11.67 13.64
C LEU A 154 -7.64 -10.32 14.19
N ALA A 155 -8.34 -10.34 15.32
CA ALA A 155 -8.94 -9.14 15.89
C ALA A 155 -7.88 -8.12 16.35
N GLU A 156 -6.79 -8.60 16.95
CA GLU A 156 -5.63 -7.81 17.37
C GLU A 156 -4.86 -7.17 16.21
N ASP A 157 -5.03 -7.70 14.99
CA ASP A 157 -4.42 -7.18 13.76
C ASP A 157 -5.44 -6.43 12.90
N SER A 158 -6.57 -5.99 13.47
CA SER A 158 -7.65 -5.34 12.71
C SER A 158 -7.19 -4.09 11.96
N TYR A 159 -6.35 -3.24 12.57
CA TYR A 159 -5.84 -2.03 11.93
C TYR A 159 -4.97 -2.33 10.70
N PHE A 160 -3.88 -3.10 10.86
CA PHE A 160 -2.97 -3.41 9.74
C PHE A 160 -3.58 -4.43 8.78
N GLY A 161 -4.32 -5.41 9.28
CA GLY A 161 -5.07 -6.37 8.49
C GLY A 161 -6.09 -5.72 7.55
N ARG A 162 -6.78 -4.66 7.99
CA ARG A 162 -7.70 -3.88 7.14
C ARG A 162 -6.95 -2.99 6.15
N ARG A 163 -5.86 -2.33 6.57
CA ARG A 163 -4.95 -1.63 5.63
C ARG A 163 -4.49 -2.56 4.51
N GLY A 164 -4.19 -3.81 4.84
CA GLY A 164 -3.76 -4.83 3.89
C GLY A 164 -2.24 -4.83 3.68
N PRO A 165 -1.74 -5.78 2.88
CA PRO A 165 -0.32 -6.10 2.80
C PRO A 165 0.42 -5.12 1.90
N SER A 166 1.26 -4.28 2.48
CA SER A 166 2.15 -3.41 1.71
C SER A 166 3.22 -4.24 1.01
N VAL A 167 3.56 -3.85 -0.21
CA VAL A 167 4.46 -4.61 -1.09
C VAL A 167 5.60 -3.75 -1.61
N HIS A 168 6.75 -4.38 -1.87
CA HIS A 168 8.00 -3.68 -2.13
C HIS A 168 8.77 -4.31 -3.30
N LEU A 169 9.58 -3.48 -3.95
CA LEU A 169 10.59 -3.86 -4.94
C LEU A 169 11.96 -3.38 -4.44
N TRP A 170 12.87 -4.31 -4.13
CA TRP A 170 14.24 -4.02 -3.73
C TRP A 170 15.18 -4.18 -4.92
N PHE A 171 15.77 -3.08 -5.38
CA PHE A 171 16.56 -3.08 -6.60
C PHE A 171 17.99 -3.60 -6.37
N SER A 172 18.46 -4.47 -7.24
CA SER A 172 19.87 -4.89 -7.23
C SER A 172 20.75 -3.74 -7.72
N THR A 173 21.70 -3.33 -6.89
CA THR A 173 22.62 -2.23 -7.18
C THR A 173 24.04 -2.73 -7.47
N PRO A 174 24.82 -2.03 -8.30
CA PRO A 174 26.26 -2.29 -8.41
C PRO A 174 26.97 -2.00 -7.08
N ASN A 175 28.10 -2.65 -6.84
CA ASN A 175 28.94 -2.41 -5.67
C ASN A 175 29.81 -1.14 -5.87
N THR A 176 29.17 0.02 -5.77
CA THR A 176 29.80 1.35 -5.89
C THR A 176 29.04 2.35 -5.01
N GLU A 177 29.60 3.55 -4.85
CA GLU A 177 29.02 4.63 -4.07
C GLU A 177 27.90 5.32 -4.84
N ILE A 178 26.64 4.94 -4.59
CA ILE A 178 25.49 5.51 -5.31
C ILE A 178 25.13 6.90 -4.78
N GLU A 179 25.27 7.92 -5.62
CA GLU A 179 24.95 9.32 -5.27
C GLU A 179 23.50 9.70 -5.65
N TYR A 180 22.93 9.10 -6.71
CA TYR A 180 21.56 9.39 -7.16
C TYR A 180 20.78 8.12 -7.47
N PHE A 181 19.47 8.16 -7.19
CA PHE A 181 18.50 7.14 -7.61
C PHE A 181 17.29 7.79 -8.27
N TYR A 182 17.00 7.37 -9.51
CA TYR A 182 15.90 7.84 -10.34
C TYR A 182 14.87 6.73 -10.56
N ASN A 183 13.59 7.08 -10.55
CA ASN A 183 12.49 6.19 -10.90
C ASN A 183 11.32 6.94 -11.56
N GLU A 184 10.56 6.24 -12.41
CA GLU A 184 9.32 6.72 -13.01
C GLU A 184 8.14 5.97 -12.40
N VAL A 185 7.07 6.68 -12.01
CA VAL A 185 5.88 6.06 -11.42
C VAL A 185 4.63 6.43 -12.20
N THR A 186 3.82 5.41 -12.49
CA THR A 186 2.47 5.57 -13.03
C THR A 186 1.49 4.76 -12.20
N VAL A 187 0.48 5.44 -11.67
CA VAL A 187 -0.70 4.78 -11.08
C VAL A 187 -1.75 4.71 -12.19
N PRO A 188 -2.15 3.53 -12.68
CA PRO A 188 -3.16 3.43 -13.73
C PRO A 188 -4.53 3.96 -13.25
N GLU A 189 -5.37 4.39 -14.19
CA GLU A 189 -6.73 4.86 -13.89
C GLU A 189 -7.54 3.79 -13.15
N GLY A 190 -8.29 4.21 -12.12
CA GLY A 190 -9.11 3.32 -11.29
C GLY A 190 -8.35 2.65 -10.13
N PHE A 191 -7.04 2.87 -10.01
CA PHE A 191 -6.21 2.29 -8.94
C PHE A 191 -5.63 3.34 -7.97
N ASP A 192 -6.03 4.60 -8.09
CA ASP A 192 -5.62 5.73 -7.25
C ASP A 192 -6.55 5.97 -6.06
N GLN A 193 -6.84 4.90 -5.32
CA GLN A 193 -7.71 4.92 -4.15
C GLN A 193 -7.14 5.81 -3.05
N ILE A 194 -8.02 6.47 -2.27
CA ILE A 194 -7.61 7.18 -1.04
C ILE A 194 -6.84 6.22 -0.13
N GLY A 195 -5.79 6.71 0.50
CA GLY A 195 -4.88 5.87 1.28
C GLY A 195 -3.71 5.32 0.48
N LEU A 196 -3.66 5.49 -0.85
CA LEU A 196 -2.54 5.02 -1.65
C LEU A 196 -1.27 5.82 -1.33
N TYR A 197 -0.17 5.11 -1.09
CA TYR A 197 1.19 5.64 -1.21
C TYR A 197 1.98 4.82 -2.24
N ALA A 198 2.23 5.41 -3.42
CA ALA A 198 3.16 4.87 -4.40
C ALA A 198 4.55 5.49 -4.16
N MET A 199 5.37 4.79 -3.39
CA MET A 199 6.71 5.23 -3.03
C MET A 199 7.70 4.88 -4.15
N ALA A 200 8.33 5.91 -4.72
CA ALA A 200 9.11 5.81 -5.93
C ALA A 200 10.59 5.48 -5.68
N THR A 201 11.27 6.30 -4.88
CA THR A 201 12.73 6.23 -4.69
C THR A 201 13.08 6.20 -3.20
N GLY A 202 12.99 5.01 -2.62
CA GLY A 202 13.40 4.74 -1.26
C GLY A 202 14.87 4.37 -1.16
N PHE A 203 15.42 4.57 0.03
CA PHE A 203 16.79 4.25 0.40
C PHE A 203 16.85 3.91 1.89
N THR A 204 17.92 3.27 2.35
CA THR A 204 18.14 3.07 3.79
C THR A 204 18.13 4.42 4.51
N GLY A 205 17.13 4.63 5.38
CA GLY A 205 17.00 5.87 6.13
C GLY A 205 16.14 6.96 5.47
N GLY A 206 15.40 6.66 4.39
CA GLY A 206 14.32 7.54 3.94
C GLY A 206 13.48 7.01 2.78
N TYR A 207 12.50 7.80 2.37
CA TYR A 207 11.61 7.48 1.27
C TYR A 207 11.14 8.73 0.51
N PHE A 208 10.78 8.54 -0.76
CA PHE A 208 10.26 9.62 -1.60
C PHE A 208 9.24 9.08 -2.61
N GLY A 209 8.05 9.69 -2.68
CA GLY A 209 7.00 9.25 -3.61
C GLY A 209 5.75 10.13 -3.59
N MET A 210 4.59 9.57 -3.96
CA MET A 210 3.32 10.29 -4.08
C MET A 210 2.13 9.58 -3.46
N GLN A 211 1.23 10.36 -2.85
CA GLN A 211 0.10 9.88 -2.05
C GLN A 211 -1.26 10.38 -2.59
N VAL A 212 -2.32 9.62 -2.31
CA VAL A 212 -3.72 10.09 -2.39
C VAL A 212 -4.25 10.25 -0.96
N ASN A 213 -4.26 11.50 -0.46
CA ASN A 213 -4.56 11.79 0.95
C ASN A 213 -6.05 11.96 1.20
N SER A 214 -6.78 12.53 0.24
CA SER A 214 -8.23 12.68 0.29
C SER A 214 -8.80 12.83 -1.13
N SER A 215 -10.11 13.05 -1.24
CA SER A 215 -10.78 13.40 -2.49
C SER A 215 -10.29 14.73 -3.10
N THR A 216 -9.68 15.61 -2.30
CA THR A 216 -9.27 16.97 -2.70
C THR A 216 -7.77 17.23 -2.56
N GLU A 217 -7.03 16.31 -1.94
CA GLU A 217 -5.63 16.49 -1.64
C GLU A 217 -4.78 15.29 -2.03
N ARG A 218 -3.68 15.57 -2.75
CA ARG A 218 -2.62 14.62 -3.04
C ARG A 218 -1.27 15.27 -2.74
N ARG A 219 -0.32 14.46 -2.27
CA ARG A 219 0.99 14.94 -1.83
C ARG A 219 2.12 14.24 -2.56
N ILE A 220 3.18 14.99 -2.82
CA ILE A 220 4.51 14.47 -3.11
C ILE A 220 5.29 14.53 -1.80
N LEU A 221 5.67 13.39 -1.23
CA LEU A 221 6.20 13.26 0.13
C LEU A 221 7.64 12.72 0.12
N PHE A 222 8.55 13.44 0.78
CA PHE A 222 9.94 13.05 1.01
C PHE A 222 10.26 13.07 2.50
N SER A 223 10.72 11.94 3.05
CA SER A 223 11.06 11.78 4.46
C SER A 223 12.45 11.18 4.65
N VAL A 224 13.11 11.60 5.73
CA VAL A 224 14.42 11.09 6.18
C VAL A 224 14.32 10.80 7.67
N TRP A 225 14.57 9.56 8.07
CA TRP A 225 14.60 9.15 9.48
C TRP A 225 15.86 9.66 10.17
N SER A 226 15.71 10.00 11.45
CA SER A 226 16.82 10.22 12.39
C SER A 226 17.53 8.89 12.70
N GLU A 227 18.79 8.97 13.13
CA GLU A 227 19.50 7.82 13.73
C GLU A 227 19.12 7.59 15.20
N TYR A 228 18.19 8.38 15.75
CA TYR A 228 17.68 8.18 17.10
C TYR A 228 16.47 7.25 17.09
N ASN A 229 16.56 6.15 17.85
CA ASN A 229 15.50 5.16 17.93
C ASN A 229 14.41 5.62 18.92
N SER A 230 13.38 6.26 18.40
CA SER A 230 12.19 6.68 19.14
C SER A 230 11.02 6.85 18.17
N ASP A 231 9.80 6.76 18.68
CA ASP A 231 8.57 7.09 17.97
C ASP A 231 8.03 8.49 18.34
N ASP A 232 8.59 9.15 19.35
CA ASP A 232 8.22 10.51 19.76
C ASP A 232 9.27 11.53 19.27
N PRO A 233 8.95 12.40 18.29
CA PRO A 233 9.92 13.34 17.71
C PRO A 233 10.41 14.37 18.74
N SER A 234 9.65 14.60 19.81
CA SER A 234 10.06 15.51 20.88
C SER A 234 11.22 14.96 21.72
N GLN A 235 11.44 13.64 21.70
CA GLN A 235 12.56 12.99 22.40
C GLN A 235 13.87 13.03 21.61
N VAL A 236 13.83 13.37 20.32
CA VAL A 236 15.02 13.35 19.46
C VAL A 236 16.01 14.43 19.89
N PRO A 237 17.22 14.07 20.37
CA PRO A 237 18.22 15.04 20.78
C PRO A 237 18.64 15.94 19.61
N LYS A 238 19.02 17.19 19.91
CA LYS A 238 19.33 18.19 18.88
C LYS A 238 20.41 17.74 17.88
N ASP A 239 21.40 16.96 18.33
CA ASP A 239 22.48 16.44 17.49
C ASP A 239 22.13 15.17 16.70
N TYR A 240 20.91 14.65 16.86
CA TYR A 240 20.30 13.59 16.06
C TYR A 240 19.20 14.10 15.11
N LYS A 241 18.75 15.36 15.28
CA LYS A 241 17.70 15.93 14.44
C LYS A 241 18.14 16.03 12.98
N VAL A 242 17.25 15.60 12.09
CA VAL A 242 17.39 15.85 10.65
C VAL A 242 17.09 17.32 10.40
N VAL A 243 18.04 18.03 9.77
CA VAL A 243 17.98 19.49 9.61
C VAL A 243 17.61 19.85 8.17
N LEU A 244 16.60 20.70 8.00
CA LEU A 244 16.27 21.28 6.69
C LEU A 244 17.39 22.26 6.25
N LEU A 245 18.01 21.98 5.12
CA LEU A 245 18.96 22.89 4.47
C LEU A 245 18.28 23.78 3.43
N ARG A 246 17.32 23.23 2.67
CA ARG A 246 16.57 23.96 1.65
C ARG A 246 15.24 23.29 1.36
N ALA A 247 14.21 24.08 1.11
CA ALA A 247 12.94 23.62 0.57
C ALA A 247 12.69 24.27 -0.80
N GLY A 248 11.97 23.58 -1.68
CA GLY A 248 11.44 24.20 -2.88
C GLY A 248 10.26 25.13 -2.58
N PRO A 249 9.84 25.96 -3.55
CA PRO A 249 8.62 26.75 -3.42
C PRO A 249 7.42 25.88 -3.09
N ASP A 250 6.58 26.36 -2.15
CA ASP A 250 5.33 25.75 -1.69
C ASP A 250 5.47 24.39 -0.99
N VAL A 251 6.70 23.98 -0.65
CA VAL A 251 6.97 22.76 0.11
C VAL A 251 6.80 23.03 1.60
N GLN A 252 5.98 22.22 2.24
CA GLN A 252 5.78 22.21 3.69
C GLN A 252 6.78 21.24 4.34
N VAL A 253 7.33 21.60 5.50
CA VAL A 253 8.32 20.78 6.22
C VAL A 253 7.90 20.63 7.68
N ARG A 254 8.01 19.41 8.22
CA ARG A 254 7.70 19.10 9.62
C ARG A 254 8.48 17.88 10.12
N GLU A 255 8.49 17.66 11.42
CA GLU A 255 8.97 16.41 12.02
C GLU A 255 7.88 15.32 11.92
N PHE A 256 8.27 14.05 12.01
CA PHE A 256 7.34 12.90 12.08
C PHE A 256 7.78 11.90 13.16
N GLY A 257 6.83 11.06 13.60
CA GLY A 257 6.97 10.03 14.64
C GLY A 257 6.13 8.78 14.33
N ASP A 258 5.83 7.97 15.35
CA ASP A 258 4.99 6.75 15.33
C ASP A 258 5.52 5.56 14.50
N GLU A 259 6.51 5.78 13.64
CA GLU A 259 7.18 4.78 12.81
C GLU A 259 8.69 5.03 12.74
N GLY A 260 9.28 5.31 13.91
CA GLY A 260 10.52 6.04 14.03
C GLY A 260 10.33 7.55 13.87
N CYS A 261 11.37 8.32 14.20
CA CYS A 261 11.33 9.78 14.10
C CYS A 261 12.20 10.31 12.97
N GLY A 262 11.84 11.48 12.46
CA GLY A 262 12.65 12.15 11.45
C GLY A 262 12.10 13.50 10.99
N ALA A 263 12.55 13.93 9.81
CA ALA A 263 11.99 15.09 9.13
C ALA A 263 11.31 14.64 7.83
N GLN A 264 10.14 15.21 7.56
CA GLN A 264 9.42 15.03 6.33
C GLN A 264 9.13 16.37 5.66
N SER A 265 9.00 16.33 4.35
CA SER A 265 8.60 17.45 3.51
C SER A 265 7.55 17.00 2.51
N TYR A 266 6.56 17.83 2.24
CA TYR A 266 5.58 17.52 1.21
C TYR A 266 5.20 18.74 0.37
N PHE A 267 4.95 18.48 -0.91
CA PHE A 267 4.35 19.42 -1.85
C PHE A 267 2.94 18.94 -2.17
N GLN A 268 1.93 19.77 -1.89
CA GLN A 268 0.57 19.49 -2.34
C GLN A 268 0.50 19.63 -3.85
N TYR A 269 0.25 18.52 -4.53
CA TYR A 269 0.18 18.46 -5.98
C TYR A 269 -0.83 17.39 -6.39
N ASN A 270 -1.93 17.85 -6.99
CA ASN A 270 -3.05 17.02 -7.42
C ASN A 270 -2.73 16.22 -8.68
N TRP A 271 -1.72 15.35 -8.59
CA TRP A 271 -1.32 14.43 -9.64
C TRP A 271 -2.50 13.56 -10.10
N LYS A 272 -2.44 13.09 -11.35
CA LYS A 272 -3.53 12.34 -11.99
C LYS A 272 -3.07 10.93 -12.30
N SER A 273 -3.97 9.96 -12.10
CA SER A 273 -3.78 8.60 -12.60
C SER A 273 -3.60 8.59 -14.12
N GLY A 274 -3.00 7.53 -14.65
CA GLY A 274 -2.68 7.38 -16.08
C GLY A 274 -1.45 8.18 -16.54
N ARG A 275 -0.91 9.09 -15.72
CA ARG A 275 0.29 9.87 -16.03
C ARG A 275 1.55 9.26 -15.43
N THR A 276 2.70 9.53 -16.06
CA THR A 276 4.02 9.12 -15.57
C THR A 276 4.74 10.29 -14.94
N TYR A 277 5.09 10.15 -13.67
CA TYR A 277 5.83 11.14 -12.88
C TYR A 277 7.25 10.66 -12.61
N LYS A 278 8.18 11.58 -12.41
CA LYS A 278 9.60 11.29 -12.27
C LYS A 278 10.12 11.72 -10.91
N PHE A 279 10.86 10.84 -10.27
CA PHE A 279 11.41 11.03 -8.93
C PHE A 279 12.91 10.85 -8.99
N LEU A 280 13.62 11.75 -8.33
CA LEU A 280 15.06 11.67 -8.15
C LEU A 280 15.39 11.95 -6.68
N VAL A 281 16.13 11.04 -6.07
CA VAL A 281 16.75 11.26 -4.76
C VAL A 281 18.26 11.29 -4.90
N PHE A 282 18.89 12.09 -4.05
CA PHE A 282 20.32 12.27 -3.88
C PHE A 282 20.70 11.89 -2.45
N GLY A 283 21.87 11.28 -2.28
CA GLY A 283 22.45 11.01 -0.97
C GLY A 283 23.97 11.02 -1.03
N LYS A 284 24.61 11.87 -0.22
CA LYS A 284 26.07 12.01 -0.21
C LYS A 284 26.63 12.38 1.16
N PRO A 285 27.73 11.75 1.60
CA PRO A 285 28.48 12.22 2.77
C PRO A 285 28.94 13.68 2.60
N LEU A 286 28.58 14.53 3.57
CA LEU A 286 29.12 15.88 3.66
C LEU A 286 30.48 15.88 4.37
N ASN A 287 30.62 15.03 5.39
CA ASN A 287 31.84 14.80 6.15
C ASN A 287 31.73 13.42 6.85
N SER A 288 32.68 13.10 7.75
CA SER A 288 32.74 11.81 8.44
C SER A 288 31.55 11.48 9.36
N ASN A 289 30.65 12.43 9.63
CA ASN A 289 29.52 12.25 10.56
C ASN A 289 28.16 12.67 9.98
N ASN A 290 28.10 13.28 8.80
CA ASN A 290 26.85 13.80 8.25
C ASN A 290 26.67 13.38 6.78
N THR A 291 25.44 13.03 6.41
CA THR A 291 25.01 12.85 5.01
C THR A 291 23.97 13.90 4.65
N ILE A 292 24.03 14.42 3.43
CA ILE A 292 22.97 15.24 2.85
C ILE A 292 22.10 14.37 1.95
N TYR A 293 20.78 14.50 2.10
CA TYR A 293 19.79 13.91 1.21
C TYR A 293 18.99 15.01 0.51
N GLY A 294 18.70 14.83 -0.77
CA GLY A 294 17.92 15.79 -1.56
C GLY A 294 16.92 15.07 -2.44
N ALA A 295 15.76 15.69 -2.68
CA ALA A 295 14.69 15.10 -3.48
C ALA A 295 14.15 16.09 -4.52
N TRP A 296 13.96 15.61 -5.75
CA TRP A 296 13.38 16.37 -6.85
C TRP A 296 12.27 15.59 -7.54
N PHE A 297 11.18 16.30 -7.80
CA PHE A 297 10.02 15.80 -8.50
C PHE A 297 9.92 16.46 -9.87
N LYS A 298 9.55 15.68 -10.89
CA LYS A 298 9.24 16.23 -12.20
C LYS A 298 7.88 15.73 -12.68
N GLU A 299 7.04 16.71 -12.97
CA GLU A 299 5.69 16.53 -13.50
C GLU A 299 5.74 15.92 -14.90
N SER A 300 4.66 15.25 -15.30
CA SER A 300 4.65 14.42 -16.52
C SER A 300 4.94 15.21 -17.80
N GLU A 301 4.37 16.42 -17.91
CA GLU A 301 4.43 17.27 -19.10
C GLU A 301 5.44 18.43 -18.96
N GLU A 302 6.00 18.63 -17.77
CA GLU A 302 6.91 19.73 -17.49
C GLU A 302 8.33 19.45 -17.99
N THR A 303 9.05 20.53 -18.32
CA THR A 303 10.46 20.41 -18.75
C THR A 303 11.42 20.53 -17.57
N SER A 304 11.04 21.19 -16.48
CA SER A 304 11.87 21.45 -15.31
C SER A 304 11.62 20.51 -14.14
N TRP A 305 12.68 20.28 -13.35
CA TRP A 305 12.60 19.59 -12.06
C TRP A 305 12.25 20.58 -10.96
N ARG A 306 11.35 20.19 -10.05
CA ARG A 306 11.01 20.92 -8.83
C ARG A 306 11.81 20.32 -7.67
N LEU A 307 12.51 21.17 -6.91
CA LEU A 307 13.10 20.77 -5.63
C LEU A 307 11.98 20.51 -4.62
N ILE A 308 12.04 19.40 -3.89
CA ILE A 308 11.18 19.16 -2.74
C ILE A 308 11.90 19.66 -1.49
N ALA A 309 12.92 18.94 -1.03
CA ALA A 309 13.76 19.43 0.06
C ALA A 309 15.18 18.87 -0.03
N ILE A 310 16.07 19.50 0.73
CA ILE A 310 17.42 19.04 1.04
C ILE A 310 17.53 18.99 2.56
N PHE A 311 17.83 17.81 3.09
CA PHE A 311 18.01 17.54 4.51
C PHE A 311 19.46 17.16 4.82
N LEU A 312 19.97 17.59 5.96
CA LEU A 312 21.18 17.07 6.58
C LEU A 312 20.79 16.07 7.66
N LYS A 313 21.32 14.85 7.54
CA LYS A 313 21.18 13.80 8.54
C LYS A 313 22.50 13.62 9.29
N PRO A 314 22.54 13.88 10.61
CA PRO A 314 23.73 13.67 11.42
C PRO A 314 23.91 12.20 11.82
N LYS A 315 25.06 11.88 12.40
CA LYS A 315 25.46 10.56 12.95
C LYS A 315 25.57 9.44 11.90
N ILE A 316 25.69 9.82 10.63
CA ILE A 316 25.88 8.90 9.52
C ILE A 316 26.73 9.54 8.44
N SER A 317 27.60 8.76 7.80
CA SER A 317 28.37 9.16 6.63
C SER A 317 28.26 8.07 5.58
N SER A 318 27.21 8.14 4.77
CA SER A 318 26.91 7.13 3.76
C SER A 318 26.36 7.75 2.46
N TYR A 319 26.62 7.05 1.36
CA TYR A 319 25.93 7.21 0.08
C TYR A 319 24.57 6.49 0.14
N LEU A 320 23.79 6.55 -0.96
CA LEU A 320 22.54 5.80 -1.03
C LEU A 320 22.80 4.29 -1.01
N THR A 321 22.05 3.59 -0.17
CA THR A 321 22.02 2.12 -0.09
C THR A 321 20.59 1.64 0.02
N GLY A 322 20.36 0.34 -0.19
CA GLY A 322 19.03 -0.26 0.00
C GLY A 322 17.96 0.42 -0.86
N LEU A 323 18.19 0.53 -2.17
CA LEU A 323 17.27 1.24 -3.07
C LEU A 323 15.99 0.41 -3.27
N TYR A 324 14.83 1.03 -3.07
CA TYR A 324 13.55 0.34 -3.15
C TYR A 324 12.37 1.23 -3.61
N SER A 325 11.27 0.58 -3.95
CA SER A 325 9.95 1.17 -4.14
C SER A 325 8.93 0.38 -3.34
N PHE A 326 7.80 0.99 -2.96
CA PHE A 326 6.69 0.27 -2.35
C PHE A 326 5.33 0.80 -2.79
N LEU A 327 4.31 -0.01 -2.54
CA LEU A 327 2.91 0.37 -2.64
C LEU A 327 2.21 0.01 -1.33
N GLU A 328 1.58 1.01 -0.74
CA GLU A 328 0.95 0.92 0.58
C GLU A 328 -0.49 1.48 0.54
N ASN A 329 -1.31 0.95 1.45
CA ASN A 329 -2.55 1.56 1.89
C ASN A 329 -2.39 2.05 3.34
N PHE A 330 -2.55 3.34 3.58
CA PHE A 330 -2.58 3.94 4.93
C PHE A 330 -4.00 4.20 5.45
N GLU A 331 -5.04 3.81 4.71
CA GLU A 331 -6.45 3.99 5.09
C GLU A 331 -7.14 2.62 5.30
N PRO A 332 -7.34 2.16 6.55
CA PRO A 332 -7.97 0.87 6.85
C PRO A 332 -9.30 0.66 6.12
N ASP A 333 -10.15 1.68 6.05
CA ASP A 333 -11.49 1.56 5.46
C ASP A 333 -11.47 1.31 3.95
N GLN A 334 -10.34 1.57 3.29
CA GLN A 334 -10.17 1.43 1.86
C GLN A 334 -9.43 0.13 1.46
N GLY A 335 -9.29 -0.81 2.40
CA GLY A 335 -8.59 -2.09 2.19
C GLY A 335 -9.27 -3.07 1.22
N PHE A 336 -10.56 -2.86 0.94
CA PHE A 336 -11.36 -3.64 -0.01
C PHE A 336 -11.23 -3.16 -1.46
N LEU A 337 -10.47 -2.09 -1.70
CA LEU A 337 -10.23 -1.53 -3.03
C LEU A 337 -8.81 -1.83 -3.47
N GLU A 338 -8.65 -2.38 -4.68
CA GLU A 338 -7.32 -2.68 -5.23
C GLU A 338 -6.54 -1.39 -5.52
N ARG A 339 -5.24 -1.43 -5.20
CA ARG A 339 -4.26 -0.43 -5.61
C ARG A 339 -3.24 -1.05 -6.55
N ARG A 340 -2.74 -0.25 -7.49
CA ARG A 340 -1.72 -0.66 -8.45
C ARG A 340 -0.81 0.50 -8.82
N ALA A 341 0.48 0.24 -8.90
CA ALA A 341 1.47 1.19 -9.40
C ALA A 341 2.47 0.48 -10.33
N LEU A 342 2.90 1.20 -11.36
CA LEU A 342 3.92 0.80 -12.31
C LEU A 342 5.19 1.62 -12.04
N PHE A 343 6.33 0.93 -12.00
CA PHE A 343 7.64 1.51 -11.73
C PHE A 343 8.55 1.28 -12.94
N GLY A 344 8.90 2.35 -13.64
CA GLY A 344 9.67 2.31 -14.88
C GLY A 344 11.04 2.96 -14.78
N ASN A 345 11.94 2.54 -15.68
CA ASN A 345 13.17 3.26 -16.00
C ASN A 345 14.07 3.59 -14.78
N GLN A 346 14.24 2.64 -13.85
CA GLN A 346 15.11 2.83 -12.70
C GLN A 346 16.57 3.02 -13.12
N LEU A 347 17.21 4.08 -12.62
CA LEU A 347 18.62 4.39 -12.88
C LEU A 347 19.30 4.78 -11.56
N ALA A 348 20.50 4.25 -11.33
CA ALA A 348 21.41 4.75 -10.30
C ALA A 348 22.59 5.46 -10.94
N ILE A 349 23.12 6.47 -10.23
CA ILE A 349 24.33 7.19 -10.63
C ILE A 349 25.32 7.13 -9.48
N ASP A 350 26.54 6.71 -9.74
CA ASP A 350 27.58 6.68 -8.71
C ASP A 350 28.29 8.03 -8.51
N SER A 351 29.14 8.10 -7.48
CA SER A 351 29.91 9.30 -7.12
C SER A 351 30.86 9.77 -8.24
N SER A 352 31.27 8.86 -9.13
CA SER A 352 32.08 9.17 -10.33
C SER A 352 31.25 9.68 -11.51
N GLY A 353 29.92 9.54 -11.46
CA GLY A 353 28.99 9.95 -12.50
C GLY A 353 28.64 8.84 -13.50
N VAL A 354 28.96 7.58 -13.20
CA VAL A 354 28.61 6.43 -14.05
C VAL A 354 27.15 6.05 -13.79
N TRP A 355 26.43 5.78 -14.89
CA TRP A 355 25.01 5.46 -14.88
C TRP A 355 24.76 3.96 -14.99
N TYR A 356 23.88 3.46 -14.13
CA TYR A 356 23.54 2.05 -14.04
C TYR A 356 22.02 1.86 -14.16
N PRO A 357 21.53 1.15 -15.19
CA PRO A 357 20.14 0.73 -15.22
C PRO A 357 19.90 -0.35 -14.16
N LEU A 358 18.91 -0.12 -13.30
CA LEU A 358 18.50 -1.12 -12.31
C LEU A 358 17.37 -1.94 -12.93
N VAL A 359 17.71 -3.13 -13.42
CA VAL A 359 16.80 -3.99 -14.19
C VAL A 359 16.35 -5.22 -13.41
N THR A 360 16.85 -5.41 -12.19
CA THR A 360 16.53 -6.55 -11.32
C THR A 360 15.97 -6.06 -10.00
N ALA A 361 14.86 -6.63 -9.55
CA ALA A 361 14.22 -6.31 -8.28
C ALA A 361 13.73 -7.56 -7.54
N ALA A 362 13.96 -7.62 -6.23
CA ALA A 362 13.37 -8.60 -5.33
C ALA A 362 12.02 -8.09 -4.81
N PHE A 363 10.97 -8.90 -4.94
CA PHE A 363 9.63 -8.61 -4.46
C PHE A 363 9.43 -9.07 -3.02
N THR A 364 8.95 -8.20 -2.14
CA THR A 364 8.65 -8.55 -0.74
C THR A 364 7.31 -7.98 -0.29
N GLY A 365 6.73 -8.57 0.75
CA GLY A 365 5.56 -8.07 1.47
C GLY A 365 5.92 -7.77 2.92
N ASP A 366 5.10 -6.95 3.58
CA ASP A 366 5.20 -6.65 5.00
C ASP A 366 4.76 -7.84 5.89
N ALA A 367 4.54 -7.58 7.19
CA ALA A 367 4.09 -8.60 8.13
C ALA A 367 2.68 -9.12 7.79
N THR A 368 1.76 -8.25 7.35
CA THR A 368 0.37 -8.58 7.01
C THR A 368 0.28 -9.56 5.85
N SER A 369 1.26 -9.52 4.92
CA SER A 369 1.39 -10.48 3.82
C SER A 369 1.68 -11.92 4.29
N LYS A 370 2.02 -12.13 5.56
CA LYS A 370 2.34 -13.43 6.16
C LYS A 370 1.24 -13.94 7.09
N THR A 371 0.43 -13.05 7.65
CA THR A 371 -0.47 -13.35 8.79
C THR A 371 -1.95 -13.40 8.41
N GLY A 372 -2.42 -12.54 7.50
CA GLY A 372 -3.88 -12.38 7.30
C GLY A 372 -4.37 -12.04 5.89
N ARG A 373 -3.51 -11.52 5.01
CA ARG A 373 -3.92 -11.05 3.68
C ARG A 373 -3.02 -11.54 2.57
N TRP A 374 -3.62 -12.14 1.53
CA TRP A 374 -2.95 -12.78 0.40
C TRP A 374 -3.34 -12.14 -0.95
N ASP A 375 -3.99 -10.99 -0.93
CA ASP A 375 -4.28 -10.16 -2.09
C ASP A 375 -3.12 -9.19 -2.35
N PHE A 376 -1.97 -9.76 -2.75
CA PHE A 376 -0.77 -9.03 -3.12
C PHE A 376 -0.05 -9.66 -4.30
N ALA A 377 0.52 -8.83 -5.17
CA ALA A 377 1.37 -9.30 -6.25
C ALA A 377 2.35 -8.22 -6.72
N GLY A 378 3.43 -8.66 -7.34
CA GLY A 378 4.37 -7.80 -8.05
C GLY A 378 5.02 -8.58 -9.18
N GLY A 379 5.65 -7.86 -10.11
CA GLY A 379 6.32 -8.50 -11.22
C GLY A 379 6.62 -7.55 -12.36
N ILE A 380 6.65 -8.09 -13.58
CA ILE A 380 6.88 -7.33 -14.80
C ILE A 380 5.57 -7.15 -15.52
N TYR A 381 5.24 -5.90 -15.84
CA TYR A 381 4.14 -5.54 -16.70
C TYR A 381 4.69 -5.17 -18.08
N ASN A 382 4.19 -5.84 -19.11
CA ASN A 382 4.53 -5.55 -20.50
C ASN A 382 3.45 -4.65 -21.09
N ASN A 383 3.80 -3.39 -21.38
CA ASN A 383 3.01 -2.59 -22.32
C ASN A 383 3.68 -2.67 -23.69
N ASN A 384 2.91 -2.51 -24.78
CA ASN A 384 3.38 -2.67 -26.17
C ASN A 384 4.64 -1.85 -26.56
N LEU A 385 5.15 -1.00 -25.66
CA LEU A 385 6.31 -0.13 -25.87
C LEU A 385 7.47 -0.39 -24.88
N LYS A 386 7.21 -0.97 -23.68
CA LYS A 386 8.16 -1.05 -22.55
C LYS A 386 7.79 -2.15 -21.55
N GLN A 387 8.80 -2.83 -21.01
CA GLN A 387 8.70 -3.61 -19.77
C GLN A 387 8.93 -2.68 -18.56
N VAL A 388 8.00 -2.69 -17.60
CA VAL A 388 8.10 -1.98 -16.32
C VAL A 388 7.83 -2.94 -15.17
N PHE A 389 8.29 -2.61 -13.97
CA PHE A 389 7.84 -3.36 -12.80
C PHE A 389 6.43 -2.91 -12.39
N TYR A 390 5.67 -3.78 -11.73
CA TYR A 390 4.42 -3.41 -11.09
C TYR A 390 4.34 -3.94 -9.66
N LEU A 391 3.53 -3.24 -8.87
CA LEU A 391 3.03 -3.70 -7.58
C LEU A 391 1.50 -3.55 -7.58
N ARG A 392 0.80 -4.51 -6.97
CA ARG A 392 -0.64 -4.43 -6.66
C ARG A 392 -0.92 -5.10 -5.32
N HIS A 393 -1.85 -4.54 -4.56
CA HIS A 393 -2.34 -5.14 -3.32
C HIS A 393 -3.75 -4.61 -2.98
N CYS A 394 -4.36 -5.17 -1.93
CA CYS A 394 -5.76 -4.91 -1.54
C CYS A 394 -6.77 -5.39 -2.59
N GLY A 395 -8.07 -5.22 -2.31
CA GLY A 395 -9.11 -5.57 -3.27
C GLY A 395 -9.52 -7.05 -3.28
N PHE A 396 -8.94 -7.87 -2.41
CA PHE A 396 -9.33 -9.27 -2.23
C PHE A 396 -9.31 -10.11 -3.51
N PHE A 397 -8.41 -9.79 -4.44
CA PHE A 397 -8.16 -10.63 -5.61
C PHE A 397 -7.48 -11.95 -5.20
N SER A 398 -7.70 -13.01 -5.99
CA SER A 398 -7.36 -14.37 -5.56
C SER A 398 -6.00 -14.88 -6.04
N ASP A 399 -5.48 -14.37 -7.15
CA ASP A 399 -4.13 -14.64 -7.64
C ASP A 399 -3.09 -13.87 -6.81
N PHE A 400 -1.95 -14.46 -6.48
CA PHE A 400 -0.90 -13.76 -5.73
C PHE A 400 0.48 -14.22 -6.16
N VAL A 401 1.48 -13.40 -5.87
CA VAL A 401 2.89 -13.72 -6.12
C VAL A 401 3.57 -13.94 -4.78
N PRO A 402 4.22 -15.10 -4.54
CA PRO A 402 4.97 -15.30 -3.30
C PRO A 402 6.08 -14.27 -3.11
N THR A 403 6.31 -13.83 -1.87
CA THR A 403 7.44 -12.96 -1.53
C THR A 403 8.77 -13.68 -1.76
N GLY A 404 9.84 -12.92 -2.02
CA GLY A 404 11.19 -13.43 -2.29
C GLY A 404 11.47 -13.73 -3.77
N GLN A 405 10.47 -13.55 -4.64
CA GLN A 405 10.67 -13.66 -6.09
C GLN A 405 11.57 -12.55 -6.61
N ILE A 406 12.41 -12.88 -7.59
CA ILE A 406 13.28 -11.92 -8.27
C ILE A 406 12.75 -11.74 -9.69
N PHE A 407 12.56 -10.48 -10.07
CA PHE A 407 12.12 -10.09 -11.39
C PHE A 407 13.23 -9.35 -12.12
N GLN A 408 13.41 -9.67 -13.41
CA GLN A 408 14.37 -9.01 -14.27
C GLN A 408 13.69 -8.51 -15.55
N ARG A 409 13.63 -7.20 -15.73
CA ARG A 409 13.11 -6.57 -16.95
C ARG A 409 14.21 -6.35 -17.98
N GLU A 410 13.82 -6.12 -19.23
CA GLU A 410 14.73 -5.62 -20.25
C GLU A 410 15.21 -4.20 -19.93
N ASN A 411 16.42 -3.89 -20.39
CA ASN A 411 16.95 -2.54 -20.31
C ASN A 411 16.21 -1.64 -21.32
N LEU A 412 15.55 -0.59 -20.82
CA LEU A 412 14.91 0.39 -21.68
C LEU A 412 16.01 1.22 -22.35
N SER A 413 16.13 1.13 -23.67
CA SER A 413 17.05 1.94 -24.47
C SER A 413 16.94 3.42 -24.06
N ALA A 414 18.08 4.03 -23.72
CA ALA A 414 18.20 5.32 -23.05
C ALA A 414 17.22 6.40 -23.54
N ILE A 415 16.24 6.76 -22.70
CA ILE A 415 15.32 7.87 -22.96
C ILE A 415 16.03 9.21 -22.69
N ASN A 416 15.96 10.12 -23.66
CA ASN A 416 16.35 11.51 -23.52
C ASN A 416 15.48 12.18 -22.45
N LEU A 417 16.04 12.43 -21.26
CA LEU A 417 15.40 13.31 -20.28
C LEU A 417 15.54 14.74 -20.80
N ASN A 418 14.55 15.19 -21.58
CA ASN A 418 14.47 16.57 -22.07
C ASN A 418 14.36 17.50 -20.85
N ILE A 419 15.48 18.13 -20.52
CA ILE A 419 15.59 19.22 -19.54
C ILE A 419 15.69 20.47 -20.41
N GLY A 420 14.79 21.43 -20.18
CA GLY A 420 14.59 22.62 -21.00
C GLY A 420 15.90 23.27 -21.47
N GLU A 421 15.87 23.73 -22.72
CA GLU A 421 16.96 24.37 -23.42
C GLU A 421 17.41 25.63 -22.68
N ASN A 422 18.71 25.72 -22.39
CA ASN A 422 19.46 26.95 -22.55
C ASN A 422 20.92 26.59 -22.89
N GLU A 423 21.33 27.10 -24.05
CA GLU A 423 22.67 27.22 -24.61
C GLU A 423 23.41 25.98 -25.14
N ALA A 424 23.74 26.11 -26.43
CA ALA A 424 24.61 25.23 -27.19
C ALA A 424 26.06 25.37 -26.74
N CYS A 425 26.76 24.24 -26.64
CA CYS A 425 28.21 24.20 -26.76
C CYS A 425 28.60 22.87 -27.41
N LEU A 426 28.86 22.91 -28.71
CA LEU A 426 29.56 21.86 -29.45
C LEU A 426 31.06 22.00 -29.14
N GLN A 427 31.66 20.99 -28.51
CA GLN A 427 33.10 20.75 -28.62
C GLN A 427 33.38 19.28 -28.91
N ASN A 428 34.08 19.04 -30.02
CA ASN A 428 34.93 17.88 -30.31
C ASN A 428 34.25 16.51 -30.50
N GLY A 429 33.25 16.43 -31.37
CA GLY A 429 33.04 15.25 -32.26
C GLY A 429 32.85 13.86 -31.62
N LYS A 430 32.67 13.74 -30.31
CA LYS A 430 32.28 12.52 -29.60
C LYS A 430 30.84 12.65 -29.14
N ILE A 431 29.99 11.69 -29.46
CA ILE A 431 28.64 11.60 -28.88
C ILE A 431 28.81 11.27 -27.39
N ARG A 432 28.95 12.30 -26.56
CA ARG A 432 28.70 12.22 -25.12
C ARG A 432 27.19 12.13 -24.93
N ASN A 433 26.71 11.32 -23.99
CA ASN A 433 25.30 11.29 -23.61
C ASN A 433 24.94 12.64 -22.95
N THR A 434 24.62 13.65 -23.75
CA THR A 434 24.50 15.06 -23.37
C THR A 434 23.44 15.31 -22.29
N TRP A 435 22.37 14.52 -22.23
CA TRP A 435 21.34 14.66 -21.21
C TRP A 435 21.79 14.14 -19.83
N ARG A 436 22.59 13.06 -19.78
CA ARG A 436 23.12 12.46 -18.55
C ARG A 436 24.08 13.40 -17.84
N ASP A 437 24.99 13.99 -18.61
CA ASP A 437 25.92 15.01 -18.10
C ASP A 437 25.18 16.29 -17.65
N ARG A 438 24.06 16.64 -18.30
CA ARG A 438 23.24 17.81 -17.93
C ARG A 438 22.44 17.61 -16.64
N ILE A 439 21.89 16.42 -16.39
CA ILE A 439 21.28 16.04 -15.10
C ILE A 439 22.30 16.23 -13.99
N VAL A 440 23.44 15.54 -14.12
CA VAL A 440 24.47 15.57 -13.09
C VAL A 440 24.98 17.00 -12.88
N ARG A 441 25.16 17.81 -13.94
CA ARG A 441 25.51 19.23 -13.81
C ARG A 441 24.41 20.08 -13.18
N PHE A 442 23.14 19.90 -13.52
CA PHE A 442 22.03 20.67 -12.93
C PHE A 442 21.93 20.40 -11.43
N PHE A 443 22.03 19.13 -11.02
CA PHE A 443 22.00 18.75 -9.61
C PHE A 443 23.28 19.14 -8.86
N ARG A 444 24.46 19.00 -9.50
CA ARG A 444 25.72 19.50 -8.91
C ARG A 444 25.76 21.02 -8.80
N ALA A 445 25.26 21.77 -9.78
CA ALA A 445 25.22 23.24 -9.73
C ALA A 445 24.27 23.75 -8.63
N SER A 446 23.13 23.07 -8.42
CA SER A 446 22.22 23.39 -7.30
C SER A 446 22.82 23.06 -5.93
N LEU A 447 23.80 22.14 -5.87
CA LEU A 447 24.62 21.85 -4.68
C LEU A 447 25.83 22.78 -4.55
N GLU A 448 26.50 23.22 -5.62
CA GLU A 448 27.68 24.10 -5.55
C GLU A 448 27.34 25.51 -5.05
N TYR A 449 26.11 25.97 -5.24
CA TYR A 449 25.59 27.19 -4.59
C TYR A 449 25.70 27.15 -3.05
N PHE A 450 25.73 25.96 -2.42
CA PHE A 450 25.97 25.81 -0.97
C PHE A 450 27.41 26.09 -0.54
N LYS A 451 28.41 25.84 -1.40
CA LYS A 451 29.82 26.06 -1.03
C LYS A 451 30.17 27.55 -0.93
N GLY A 452 29.42 28.42 -1.59
CA GLY A 452 29.65 29.88 -1.58
C GLY A 452 28.91 30.65 -0.49
N THR A 453 27.99 30.01 0.25
CA THR A 453 27.10 30.68 1.24
C THR A 453 27.32 30.20 2.68
N CYS A 454 28.25 29.27 2.90
CA CYS A 454 28.70 28.83 4.24
C CYS A 454 30.17 29.20 4.49
N ASN A 455 30.51 30.49 4.36
CA ASN A 455 31.70 31.10 4.96
C ASN A 455 31.28 32.22 5.91
#